data_AF-A0A7J5JVA6-F1
#
_entry.id   AF-A0A7J5JVA6-F1
#
_cell.length_a   1.000
_cell.length_b   1.000
_cell.length_c   1.000
_cell.angle_alpha   90.00
_cell.angle_beta   90.00
_cell.angle_gamma   90.00
#
_symmetry.space_group_name_H-M   'P 1'
#
loop_
_entity.id
_entity.type
_entity.pdbx_description
1 polymer ?
#
loop_
_entity_poly.entity_id
_entity_poly.type
_entity_poly.pdbx_seq_one_letter_code
_entity_poly.pdbx_strand_id
1 'polypeptide(L)'
;SSAYDIRISGKRGHSAVRSQGSSRVFIGKVRDESAGNDVYGKSCQGQFHGCGVSKPSVGTVLWNVTWGNDACFESHATQPRATLIDNCSGGLVYYRAGGDENEVPNHLGDLTLWNLNVTGTDSHASNFAWWSDSDTWWKIFPPIVVGTHGMNVKFPGKEQQQVTYEESTGMKVSPESLYEAQLRERLGYVPGWLNALK
;
A
#
# COMPACT_ATOMS: atom_id res chain seq x y z
N SER A 1 15.66 -7.48 7.07
CA SER A 1 15.40 -8.59 6.13
C SER A 1 14.82 -8.04 4.85
N SER A 2 15.01 -8.73 3.73
CA SER A 2 14.48 -8.30 2.43
C SER A 2 13.86 -9.48 1.70
N ALA A 3 12.74 -9.23 1.02
CA ALA A 3 12.08 -10.17 0.11
C ALA A 3 11.83 -9.44 -1.21
N TYR A 4 12.40 -9.92 -2.31
CA TYR A 4 12.26 -9.24 -3.58
C TYR A 4 12.38 -10.17 -4.78
N ASP A 5 11.97 -9.67 -5.94
CA ASP A 5 11.93 -10.43 -7.22
C ASP A 5 11.06 -11.68 -7.10
N ILE A 6 9.80 -11.46 -6.69
CA ILE A 6 8.84 -12.51 -6.41
C ILE A 6 7.69 -12.40 -7.41
N ARG A 7 7.33 -13.53 -8.03
CA ARG A 7 6.14 -13.65 -8.87
C ARG A 7 5.13 -14.59 -8.20
N ILE A 8 3.91 -14.11 -7.99
CA ILE A 8 2.78 -14.89 -7.49
C ILE A 8 1.83 -15.13 -8.66
N SER A 9 1.52 -16.37 -8.98
CA SER A 9 0.64 -16.73 -10.10
C SER A 9 -0.26 -17.91 -9.77
N GLY A 10 -1.22 -18.21 -10.64
CA GLY A 10 -2.19 -19.28 -10.43
C GLY A 10 -3.45 -18.81 -9.71
N LYS A 11 -4.05 -19.68 -8.89
CA LYS A 11 -5.32 -19.38 -8.22
C LYS A 11 -5.11 -18.37 -7.08
N ARG A 12 -5.98 -17.36 -7.02
CA ARG A 12 -6.06 -16.41 -5.91
C ARG A 12 -6.22 -17.16 -4.59
N GLY A 13 -5.46 -16.73 -3.59
CA GLY A 13 -5.57 -17.16 -2.20
C GLY A 13 -5.84 -15.97 -1.27
N HIS A 14 -5.41 -16.11 -0.03
CA HIS A 14 -5.72 -15.14 1.03
C HIS A 14 -4.76 -13.94 1.08
N SER A 15 -3.45 -14.13 0.95
CA SER A 15 -2.48 -13.05 1.15
C SER A 15 -1.20 -13.21 0.32
N ALA A 16 -0.66 -12.08 -0.14
CA ALA A 16 0.66 -11.99 -0.75
C ALA A 16 1.78 -11.90 0.29
N VAL A 17 2.86 -11.15 0.02
CA VAL A 17 4.01 -11.01 0.92
C VAL A 17 3.75 -9.93 1.96
N ARG A 18 3.83 -10.27 3.26
CA ARG A 18 3.66 -9.30 4.35
C ARG A 18 4.80 -9.33 5.37
N SER A 19 5.14 -8.15 5.89
CA SER A 19 6.01 -7.98 7.06
C SER A 19 5.17 -8.06 8.33
N GLN A 20 5.38 -9.10 9.15
CA GLN A 20 4.60 -9.35 10.37
C GLN A 20 5.49 -9.22 11.62
N GLY A 21 5.14 -8.28 12.51
CA GLY A 21 5.86 -8.05 13.79
C GLY A 21 7.37 -7.78 13.61
N SER A 22 7.75 -7.18 12.49
CA SER A 22 9.15 -7.06 12.05
C SER A 22 9.55 -5.61 11.82
N SER A 23 10.85 -5.30 11.93
CA SER A 23 11.36 -3.95 11.70
C SER A 23 12.24 -3.86 10.46
N ARG A 24 12.14 -2.74 9.73
CA ARG A 24 13.03 -2.37 8.63
C ARG A 24 13.11 -3.44 7.53
N VAL A 25 11.94 -3.91 7.11
CA VAL A 25 11.81 -4.91 6.05
C VAL A 25 11.66 -4.23 4.70
N PHE A 26 12.41 -4.69 3.69
CA PHE A 26 12.23 -4.29 2.31
C PHE A 26 11.47 -5.37 1.54
N ILE A 27 10.35 -5.00 0.92
CA ILE A 27 9.56 -5.84 0.03
C ILE A 27 9.58 -5.20 -1.36
N GLY A 28 10.28 -5.80 -2.32
CA GLY A 28 10.58 -5.15 -3.60
C GLY A 28 10.20 -5.99 -4.82
N LYS A 29 9.73 -5.38 -5.91
CA LYS A 29 9.49 -6.07 -7.19
C LYS A 29 8.67 -7.36 -7.02
N VAL A 30 7.59 -7.29 -6.23
CA VAL A 30 6.63 -8.39 -6.13
C VAL A 30 5.57 -8.19 -7.21
N ARG A 31 5.36 -9.20 -8.05
CA ARG A 31 4.35 -9.21 -9.10
C ARG A 31 3.29 -10.25 -8.77
N ASP A 32 2.14 -9.77 -8.30
CA ASP A 32 0.98 -10.64 -8.09
C ASP A 32 0.08 -10.66 -9.34
N GLU A 33 0.14 -11.79 -10.03
CA GLU A 33 -0.60 -12.10 -11.24
C GLU A 33 -1.56 -13.28 -11.01
N SER A 34 -1.82 -13.62 -9.75
CA SER A 34 -2.82 -14.63 -9.42
C SER A 34 -4.22 -14.13 -9.80
N ALA A 35 -5.17 -15.05 -9.99
CA ALA A 35 -6.54 -14.69 -10.33
C ALA A 35 -7.52 -15.75 -9.81
N GLY A 36 -8.78 -15.38 -9.65
CA GLY A 36 -9.81 -16.31 -9.19
C GLY A 36 -11.18 -15.65 -9.14
N ASN A 37 -12.10 -16.26 -8.40
CA ASN A 37 -13.40 -15.68 -8.13
C ASN A 37 -13.59 -15.46 -6.63
N ASP A 38 -14.37 -14.46 -6.24
CA ASP A 38 -14.87 -14.35 -4.88
C ASP A 38 -15.98 -15.39 -4.58
N VAL A 39 -16.49 -15.38 -3.35
CA VAL A 39 -17.54 -16.31 -2.90
C VAL A 39 -18.87 -16.18 -3.66
N TYR A 40 -19.05 -15.09 -4.42
CA TYR A 40 -20.22 -14.83 -5.25
C TYR A 40 -19.97 -15.10 -6.74
N GLY A 41 -18.79 -15.63 -7.09
CA GLY A 41 -18.41 -15.96 -8.47
C GLY A 41 -17.90 -14.77 -9.29
N LYS A 42 -17.68 -13.59 -8.67
CA LYS A 42 -17.12 -12.43 -9.37
C LYS A 42 -15.63 -12.65 -9.62
N SER A 43 -15.18 -12.41 -10.85
CA SER A 43 -13.76 -12.46 -11.21
C SER A 43 -12.93 -11.41 -10.46
N CYS A 44 -11.77 -11.84 -9.96
CA CYS A 44 -10.87 -11.12 -9.07
C CYS A 44 -9.41 -11.30 -9.53
N GLN A 45 -8.57 -10.29 -9.31
CA GLN A 45 -7.15 -10.28 -9.70
C GLN A 45 -6.26 -10.14 -8.48
N GLY A 46 -5.09 -10.79 -8.46
CA GLY A 46 -4.20 -10.86 -7.31
C GLY A 46 -4.77 -11.66 -6.13
N GLN A 47 -3.98 -11.77 -5.06
CA GLN A 47 -4.37 -12.29 -3.75
C GLN A 47 -5.44 -11.38 -3.11
N PHE A 48 -6.19 -11.92 -2.14
CA PHE A 48 -7.21 -11.13 -1.45
C PHE A 48 -6.62 -9.93 -0.68
N HIS A 49 -5.48 -10.17 -0.03
CA HIS A 49 -4.63 -9.17 0.60
C HIS A 49 -3.38 -8.96 -0.25
N GLY A 50 -3.11 -7.70 -0.63
CA GLY A 50 -1.89 -7.31 -1.35
C GLY A 50 -0.62 -7.52 -0.51
N CYS A 51 0.51 -6.99 -0.98
CA CYS A 51 1.69 -6.95 -0.11
C CYS A 51 1.52 -5.87 0.96
N GLY A 52 2.18 -6.02 2.10
CA GLY A 52 2.15 -4.97 3.13
C GLY A 52 2.61 -5.39 4.51
N VAL A 53 1.89 -4.97 5.54
CA VAL A 53 2.30 -5.03 6.94
C VAL A 53 1.21 -5.58 7.85
N SER A 54 1.59 -6.13 9.00
CA SER A 54 0.69 -6.62 10.04
C SER A 54 1.40 -6.69 11.39
N LYS A 55 0.64 -6.71 12.50
CA LYS A 55 1.25 -6.76 13.85
C LYS A 55 2.15 -5.51 14.06
N PRO A 56 2.98 -5.40 15.11
CA PRO A 56 3.72 -4.16 15.37
C PRO A 56 4.95 -4.06 14.45
N SER A 57 4.74 -4.18 13.14
CA SER A 57 5.75 -3.97 12.11
C SER A 57 6.09 -2.48 11.98
N VAL A 58 7.36 -2.16 11.75
CA VAL A 58 7.83 -0.77 11.71
C VAL A 58 8.88 -0.53 10.63
N GLY A 59 8.76 0.56 9.88
CA GLY A 59 9.80 0.96 8.93
C GLY A 59 9.86 0.08 7.68
N THR A 60 8.73 -0.49 7.26
CA THR A 60 8.69 -1.38 6.08
C THR A 60 8.63 -0.54 4.81
N VAL A 61 9.38 -0.94 3.77
CA VAL A 61 9.32 -0.33 2.44
C VAL A 61 8.75 -1.34 1.46
N LEU A 62 7.64 -0.99 0.81
CA LEU A 62 7.13 -1.66 -0.38
C LEU A 62 7.59 -0.86 -1.60
N TRP A 63 8.39 -1.48 -2.47
CA TRP A 63 8.97 -0.80 -3.61
C TRP A 63 8.64 -1.53 -4.91
N ASN A 64 8.05 -0.82 -5.87
CA ASN A 64 7.73 -1.38 -7.20
C ASN A 64 6.92 -2.69 -7.14
N VAL A 65 5.95 -2.76 -6.23
CA VAL A 65 5.08 -3.92 -6.05
C VAL A 65 3.80 -3.74 -6.86
N THR A 66 3.29 -4.82 -7.47
CA THR A 66 1.94 -4.85 -8.05
C THR A 66 1.02 -5.83 -7.33
N TRP A 67 -0.21 -5.39 -7.04
CA TRP A 67 -1.31 -6.23 -6.57
C TRP A 67 -2.56 -6.03 -7.43
N GLY A 68 -3.58 -6.84 -7.17
CA GLY A 68 -4.84 -6.84 -7.89
C GLY A 68 -5.60 -5.52 -7.85
N ASN A 69 -6.39 -5.25 -8.89
CA ASN A 69 -7.26 -4.07 -8.95
C ASN A 69 -8.45 -4.12 -7.97
N ASP A 70 -8.82 -5.29 -7.45
CA ASP A 70 -9.89 -5.47 -6.47
C ASP A 70 -9.37 -5.67 -5.03
N ALA A 71 -8.11 -5.31 -4.78
CA ALA A 71 -7.45 -5.41 -3.48
C ALA A 71 -6.98 -4.02 -2.98
N CYS A 72 -6.26 -4.00 -1.86
CA CYS A 72 -5.53 -2.85 -1.34
C CYS A 72 -4.11 -3.29 -0.97
N PHE A 73 -3.24 -2.32 -0.64
CA PHE A 73 -2.04 -2.65 0.12
C PHE A 73 -2.45 -3.27 1.45
N GLU A 74 -1.64 -4.19 1.96
CA GLU A 74 -1.97 -4.90 3.18
C GLU A 74 -1.57 -4.10 4.42
N SER A 75 -2.50 -3.96 5.35
CA SER A 75 -2.30 -3.33 6.64
C SER A 75 -3.21 -4.02 7.67
N HIS A 76 -2.90 -5.29 7.98
CA HIS A 76 -3.73 -6.26 8.74
C HIS A 76 -3.98 -5.88 10.22
N ALA A 77 -3.79 -4.61 10.58
CA ALA A 77 -3.94 -4.06 11.91
C ALA A 77 -2.96 -4.61 12.96
N THR A 78 -3.31 -4.36 14.22
CA THR A 78 -2.43 -4.50 15.39
C THR A 78 -1.21 -3.57 15.29
N GLN A 79 -1.47 -2.32 14.90
CA GLN A 79 -0.57 -1.17 15.08
C GLN A 79 0.77 -1.17 14.31
N PRO A 80 0.83 -1.52 13.00
CA PRO A 80 2.01 -1.24 12.19
C PRO A 80 2.20 0.27 11.98
N ARG A 81 3.42 0.72 11.72
CA ARG A 81 3.75 2.15 11.55
C ARG A 81 4.95 2.41 10.64
N ALA A 82 5.10 3.64 10.17
CA ALA A 82 6.24 4.05 9.35
C ALA A 82 6.44 3.18 8.10
N THR A 83 5.37 2.94 7.34
CA THR A 83 5.41 2.16 6.10
C THR A 83 5.50 3.10 4.90
N LEU A 84 6.42 2.83 3.99
CA LEU A 84 6.52 3.52 2.71
C LEU A 84 6.02 2.60 1.59
N ILE A 85 4.96 3.01 0.90
CA ILE A 85 4.45 2.40 -0.33
C ILE A 85 4.96 3.24 -1.50
N ASP A 86 5.98 2.76 -2.20
CA ASP A 86 6.77 3.54 -3.14
C ASP A 86 6.70 2.95 -4.56
N ASN A 87 6.19 3.76 -5.50
CA ASN A 87 6.03 3.41 -6.91
C ASN A 87 5.31 2.06 -7.12
N CYS A 88 4.33 1.76 -6.26
CA CYS A 88 3.53 0.55 -6.34
C CYS A 88 2.31 0.74 -7.24
N SER A 89 1.67 -0.35 -7.66
CA SER A 89 0.48 -0.31 -8.52
C SER A 89 -0.54 -1.35 -8.11
N GLY A 90 -1.80 -0.96 -7.97
CA GLY A 90 -2.87 -1.89 -7.62
C GLY A 90 -4.15 -1.17 -7.21
N GLY A 91 -5.14 -1.94 -6.74
CA GLY A 91 -6.37 -1.38 -6.22
C GLY A 91 -6.14 -0.53 -4.96
N LEU A 92 -6.99 0.48 -4.76
CA LEU A 92 -7.18 1.19 -3.51
C LEU A 92 -8.64 0.99 -3.09
N VAL A 93 -8.96 -0.24 -2.70
CA VAL A 93 -10.31 -0.67 -2.31
C VAL A 93 -10.44 -0.65 -0.79
N TYR A 94 -11.47 0.03 -0.29
CA TYR A 94 -11.54 0.50 1.08
C TYR A 94 -11.49 -0.64 2.11
N TYR A 95 -12.28 -1.71 1.96
CA TYR A 95 -12.27 -2.83 2.92
C TYR A 95 -11.35 -3.99 2.52
N ARG A 96 -10.20 -3.70 1.89
CA ARG A 96 -9.28 -4.73 1.37
C ARG A 96 -7.85 -4.65 1.91
N ALA A 97 -7.59 -3.93 2.99
CA ALA A 97 -6.28 -3.92 3.68
C ALA A 97 -6.17 -4.91 4.86
N GLY A 98 -7.19 -5.74 5.11
CA GLY A 98 -7.20 -6.70 6.22
C GLY A 98 -7.46 -6.08 7.59
N GLY A 99 -7.32 -6.89 8.65
CA GLY A 99 -7.59 -6.49 10.03
C GLY A 99 -9.03 -6.78 10.50
N ASP A 100 -9.15 -7.10 11.78
CA ASP A 100 -10.42 -7.27 12.50
C ASP A 100 -10.75 -5.98 13.26
N GLU A 101 -12.04 -5.69 13.49
CA GLU A 101 -12.47 -4.51 14.24
C GLU A 101 -11.90 -4.42 15.66
N ASN A 102 -11.54 -5.56 16.28
CA ASN A 102 -10.94 -5.60 17.62
C ASN A 102 -9.42 -5.38 17.59
N GLU A 103 -8.80 -5.38 16.41
CA GLU A 103 -7.34 -5.26 16.22
C GLU A 103 -6.93 -3.89 15.67
N VAL A 104 -7.91 -3.04 15.32
CA VAL A 104 -7.67 -1.67 14.83
C VAL A 104 -6.82 -0.86 15.84
N PRO A 105 -6.00 0.09 15.36
CA PRO A 105 -5.92 0.60 13.99
C PRO A 105 -5.18 -0.30 13.00
N ASN A 106 -5.60 -0.24 11.73
CA ASN A 106 -4.94 -0.86 10.58
C ASN A 106 -3.50 -0.37 10.43
N HIS A 107 -3.27 0.92 10.66
CA HIS A 107 -1.96 1.54 10.64
C HIS A 107 -1.92 2.77 11.55
N LEU A 108 -0.83 2.93 12.31
CA LEU A 108 -0.53 4.14 13.07
C LEU A 108 0.11 5.20 12.16
N GLY A 109 0.77 6.22 12.73
CA GLY A 109 1.38 7.29 11.97
C GLY A 109 2.45 6.83 10.95
N ASP A 110 2.84 7.80 10.11
CA ASP A 110 3.92 7.70 9.13
C ASP A 110 3.68 6.67 8.01
N LEU A 111 2.42 6.41 7.63
CA LEU A 111 2.13 5.78 6.35
C LEU A 111 2.36 6.80 5.22
N THR A 112 3.22 6.45 4.27
CA THR A 112 3.51 7.29 3.11
C THR A 112 3.18 6.53 1.83
N LEU A 113 2.28 7.09 1.02
CA LEU A 113 2.00 6.66 -0.34
C LEU A 113 2.74 7.60 -1.29
N TRP A 114 3.73 7.07 -1.99
CA TRP A 114 4.54 7.82 -2.96
C TRP A 114 4.36 7.24 -4.35
N ASN A 115 3.82 8.03 -5.28
CA ASN A 115 3.57 7.63 -6.66
C ASN A 115 2.79 6.33 -6.80
N LEU A 116 1.82 6.07 -5.92
CA LEU A 116 0.92 4.92 -6.02
C LEU A 116 0.07 5.03 -7.30
N ASN A 117 0.18 4.06 -8.19
CA ASN A 117 -0.69 3.94 -9.35
C ASN A 117 -1.94 3.12 -9.00
N VAL A 118 -3.08 3.79 -8.86
CA VAL A 118 -4.36 3.17 -8.52
C VAL A 118 -4.97 2.55 -9.78
N THR A 119 -5.14 1.23 -9.79
CA THR A 119 -5.70 0.47 -10.93
C THR A 119 -7.12 -0.02 -10.73
N GLY A 120 -7.68 0.19 -9.54
CA GLY A 120 -9.06 -0.16 -9.19
C GLY A 120 -9.51 0.52 -7.92
N THR A 121 -10.81 0.82 -7.84
CA THR A 121 -11.45 1.53 -6.73
C THR A 121 -12.84 0.96 -6.48
N ASP A 122 -13.49 1.41 -5.41
CA ASP A 122 -14.88 1.09 -5.08
C ASP A 122 -15.74 2.36 -4.89
N SER A 123 -16.91 2.21 -4.29
CA SER A 123 -17.85 3.31 -4.03
C SER A 123 -17.29 4.41 -3.11
N HIS A 124 -16.16 4.17 -2.42
CA HIS A 124 -15.53 5.17 -1.54
C HIS A 124 -14.57 6.09 -2.29
N ALA A 125 -14.29 5.84 -3.58
CA ALA A 125 -13.28 6.59 -4.34
C ALA A 125 -13.50 8.10 -4.36
N SER A 126 -14.74 8.58 -4.32
CA SER A 126 -15.05 10.02 -4.35
C SER A 126 -14.86 10.73 -3.00
N ASN A 127 -14.70 9.97 -1.91
CA ASN A 127 -14.53 10.46 -0.55
C ASN A 127 -13.81 9.41 0.32
N PHE A 128 -12.57 9.08 -0.05
CA PHE A 128 -11.79 8.01 0.57
C PHE A 128 -11.22 8.46 1.92
N ALA A 129 -11.99 8.28 2.99
CA ALA A 129 -11.58 8.59 4.35
C ALA A 129 -10.58 7.55 4.90
N TRP A 130 -9.55 7.99 5.59
CA TRP A 130 -8.56 7.10 6.22
C TRP A 130 -8.98 6.75 7.65
N TRP A 131 -9.71 7.64 8.31
CA TRP A 131 -10.21 7.47 9.67
C TRP A 131 -11.56 8.15 9.83
N SER A 132 -12.65 7.38 9.75
CA SER A 132 -14.01 7.87 10.02
C SER A 132 -14.51 7.41 11.39
N ASP A 133 -15.15 8.27 12.17
CA ASP A 133 -15.74 7.90 13.47
C ASP A 133 -16.89 6.88 13.35
N SER A 134 -17.55 6.83 12.20
CA SER A 134 -18.66 5.90 11.95
C SER A 134 -18.22 4.51 11.47
N ASP A 135 -16.93 4.30 11.27
CA ASP A 135 -16.35 3.05 10.77
C ASP A 135 -15.57 2.38 11.89
N THR A 136 -15.72 1.07 12.09
CA THR A 136 -14.98 0.29 13.09
C THR A 136 -13.96 -0.66 12.47
N TRP A 137 -13.98 -0.84 11.15
CA TRP A 137 -13.18 -1.83 10.43
C TRP A 137 -11.99 -1.20 9.69
N TRP A 138 -12.08 0.08 9.36
CA TRP A 138 -11.04 0.82 8.64
C TRP A 138 -10.54 2.03 9.45
N LYS A 139 -9.29 1.91 9.92
CA LYS A 139 -8.65 2.91 10.78
C LYS A 139 -7.17 3.04 10.44
N ILE A 140 -6.87 3.96 9.53
CA ILE A 140 -5.50 4.34 9.18
C ILE A 140 -5.28 5.78 9.65
N PHE A 141 -4.28 5.99 10.51
CA PHE A 141 -3.89 7.35 10.87
C PHE A 141 -3.56 8.14 9.60
N PRO A 142 -3.96 9.43 9.52
CA PRO A 142 -3.88 10.24 8.30
C PRO A 142 -2.51 10.12 7.59
N PRO A 143 -2.46 9.55 6.37
CA PRO A 143 -1.19 9.28 5.69
C PRO A 143 -0.61 10.53 5.03
N ILE A 144 0.63 10.39 4.56
CA ILE A 144 1.23 11.27 3.56
C ILE A 144 0.91 10.68 2.19
N VAL A 145 0.29 11.46 1.31
CA VAL A 145 -0.11 11.01 -0.04
C VAL A 145 0.50 11.94 -1.07
N VAL A 146 1.42 11.43 -1.87
CA VAL A 146 2.13 12.25 -2.88
C VAL A 146 2.17 11.52 -4.21
N GLY A 147 1.71 12.19 -5.26
CA GLY A 147 1.77 11.69 -6.64
C GLY A 147 0.91 10.45 -6.93
N THR A 148 -0.08 10.17 -6.06
CA THR A 148 -1.06 9.09 -6.33
C THR A 148 -1.79 9.40 -7.63
N HIS A 149 -1.84 8.45 -8.56
CA HIS A 149 -2.34 8.66 -9.92
C HIS A 149 -3.03 7.39 -10.45
N GLY A 150 -3.49 7.42 -11.71
CA GLY A 150 -4.25 6.33 -12.31
C GLY A 150 -5.76 6.60 -12.21
N MET A 151 -6.51 5.67 -11.64
CA MET A 151 -7.94 5.88 -11.38
C MET A 151 -8.17 7.01 -10.39
N ASN A 152 -9.26 7.76 -10.60
CA ASN A 152 -9.60 8.91 -9.77
C ASN A 152 -9.98 8.47 -8.35
N VAL A 153 -9.25 8.98 -7.36
CA VAL A 153 -9.57 8.88 -5.94
C VAL A 153 -9.44 10.27 -5.33
N LYS A 154 -10.39 10.64 -4.49
CA LYS A 154 -10.40 11.89 -3.74
C LYS A 154 -10.31 11.58 -2.26
N PHE A 155 -9.32 12.17 -1.61
CA PHE A 155 -9.20 12.13 -0.17
C PHE A 155 -9.97 13.32 0.41
N PRO A 156 -10.71 13.15 1.51
CA PRO A 156 -11.31 14.28 2.18
C PRO A 156 -10.21 15.25 2.60
N GLY A 157 -10.47 16.55 2.43
CA GLY A 157 -9.42 17.56 2.53
C GLY A 157 -8.79 17.69 3.93
N LYS A 158 -7.70 18.45 4.00
CA LYS A 158 -6.93 18.72 5.24
C LYS A 158 -7.77 19.23 6.41
N GLU A 159 -8.88 19.93 6.13
CA GLU A 159 -9.82 20.44 7.14
C GLU A 159 -10.44 19.30 7.98
N GLN A 160 -10.62 18.12 7.38
CA GLN A 160 -11.13 16.92 8.06
C GLN A 160 -9.99 16.05 8.62
N GLN A 161 -8.75 16.53 8.56
CA GLN A 161 -7.54 15.84 9.02
C GLN A 161 -7.40 14.42 8.47
N GLN A 162 -7.89 14.13 7.26
CA GLN A 162 -7.83 12.78 6.69
C GLN A 162 -6.48 12.47 6.02
N VAL A 163 -5.64 13.48 5.81
CA VAL A 163 -4.27 13.33 5.31
C VAL A 163 -3.35 14.22 6.15
N THR A 164 -2.15 13.72 6.48
CA THR A 164 -1.09 14.53 7.10
C THR A 164 -0.51 15.50 6.07
N TYR A 165 -0.32 15.02 4.84
CA TYR A 165 0.15 15.81 3.71
C TYR A 165 -0.39 15.23 2.41
N GLU A 166 -0.78 16.09 1.48
CA GLU A 166 -1.26 15.72 0.17
C GLU A 166 -0.61 16.63 -0.88
N GLU A 167 -0.06 16.03 -1.94
CA GLU A 167 0.48 16.73 -3.09
C GLU A 167 0.24 15.92 -4.38
N SER A 168 -0.21 16.61 -5.43
CA SER A 168 -0.31 16.06 -6.81
C SER A 168 -1.17 14.79 -6.94
N THR A 169 -2.32 14.72 -6.25
CA THR A 169 -3.30 13.66 -6.51
C THR A 169 -3.85 13.77 -7.93
N GLY A 170 -3.73 12.69 -8.70
CA GLY A 170 -4.06 12.60 -10.13
C GLY A 170 -2.84 12.64 -11.06
N MET A 171 -1.65 12.99 -10.57
CA MET A 171 -0.44 13.08 -11.39
C MET A 171 0.81 12.63 -10.64
N LYS A 172 1.59 11.74 -11.25
CA LYS A 172 2.87 11.26 -10.71
C LYS A 172 3.86 12.43 -10.50
N VAL A 173 4.66 12.38 -9.43
CA VAL A 173 5.70 13.37 -9.12
C VAL A 173 7.12 12.84 -9.34
N SER A 174 8.09 13.75 -9.36
CA SER A 174 9.51 13.44 -9.28
C SER A 174 10.04 13.73 -7.86
N PRO A 175 10.95 12.91 -7.29
CA PRO A 175 11.51 11.68 -7.85
C PRO A 175 10.47 10.56 -8.02
N GLU A 176 10.70 9.64 -8.96
CA GLU A 176 9.80 8.51 -9.18
C GLU A 176 9.69 7.59 -7.95
N SER A 177 10.82 7.33 -7.29
CA SER A 177 10.90 6.54 -6.05
C SER A 177 11.50 7.41 -4.94
N LEU A 178 10.75 7.59 -3.86
CA LEU A 178 11.23 8.28 -2.66
C LEU A 178 12.33 7.46 -1.97
N TYR A 179 12.19 6.13 -1.95
CA TYR A 179 13.18 5.25 -1.33
C TYR A 179 14.55 5.37 -2.02
N GLU A 180 14.56 5.32 -3.36
CA GLU A 180 15.80 5.51 -4.13
C GLU A 180 16.41 6.89 -3.93
N ALA A 181 15.58 7.94 -3.91
CA ALA A 181 16.05 9.30 -3.66
C ALA A 181 16.70 9.43 -2.27
N GLN A 182 16.08 8.85 -1.24
CA GLN A 182 16.63 8.81 0.11
C GLN A 182 17.93 8.01 0.20
N LEU A 183 18.04 6.88 -0.51
CA LEU A 183 19.30 6.12 -0.57
C LEU A 183 20.40 6.94 -1.24
N ARG A 184 20.10 7.59 -2.37
CA ARG A 184 21.06 8.46 -3.07
C ARG A 184 21.52 9.62 -2.19
N GLU A 185 20.61 10.28 -1.49
CA GLU A 185 20.94 11.37 -0.57
C GLU A 185 21.86 10.91 0.56
N ARG A 186 21.56 9.75 1.17
CA ARG A 186 22.30 9.26 2.35
C ARG A 186 23.62 8.60 2.01
N LEU A 187 23.70 7.91 0.87
CA LEU A 187 24.85 7.09 0.48
C LEU A 187 25.68 7.72 -0.63
N GLY A 188 25.18 8.76 -1.30
CA GLY A 188 25.73 9.32 -2.53
C GLY A 188 25.40 8.53 -3.80
N TYR A 189 24.76 7.36 -3.68
CA TYR A 189 24.38 6.49 -4.80
C TYR A 189 23.19 5.58 -4.45
N VAL A 190 22.58 4.97 -5.48
CA VAL A 190 21.59 3.89 -5.29
C VAL A 190 22.32 2.55 -5.39
N PRO A 191 22.18 1.63 -4.41
CA PRO A 191 22.87 0.35 -4.44
C PRO A 191 22.66 -0.45 -5.72
N GLY A 192 23.71 -1.10 -6.22
CA GLY A 192 23.68 -1.84 -7.49
C GLY A 192 22.64 -2.95 -7.54
N TRP A 193 22.39 -3.64 -6.42
CA TRP A 193 21.38 -4.69 -6.33
C TRP A 193 19.96 -4.14 -6.57
N LEU A 194 19.65 -2.92 -6.10
CA LEU A 194 18.32 -2.32 -6.29
C LEU A 194 18.15 -1.86 -7.75
N ASN A 195 19.21 -1.33 -8.36
CA ASN A 195 19.21 -0.99 -9.79
C ASN A 195 19.04 -2.24 -10.68
N ALA A 196 19.61 -3.38 -10.30
CA ALA A 196 19.45 -4.64 -11.02
C ALA A 196 18.02 -5.20 -10.96
N LEU A 197 17.16 -4.71 -10.06
CA LEU A 197 15.76 -5.12 -9.96
C LEU A 197 14.83 -4.34 -10.91
N LYS A 198 15.28 -3.23 -11.49
CA LYS A 198 14.44 -2.40 -12.37
C LYS A 198 13.99 -3.14 -13.63
#